data_AF-A0A7V9J724-F1
#
_entry.id   AF-A0A7V9J724-F1
#
_cell.length_a   1.000
_cell.length_b   1.000
_cell.length_c   1.000
_cell.angle_alpha   90.00
_cell.angle_beta   90.00
_cell.angle_gamma   90.00
#
_symmetry.space_group_name_H-M   'P 1'
#
loop_
_entity.id
_entity.type
_entity.pdbx_description
1 polymer ?
#
loop_
_entity_poly.entity_id
_entity_poly.type
_entity_poly.pdbx_seq_one_letter_code
_entity_poly.pdbx_strand_id
1 'polypeptide(L)'
;MSGSLRGKLLIAAPQLLDYFRRTVLLVVEHTEEGAMAVVLNRPTENEVAVLVPELAELAGAGEVVHAGGPVNPDSVLALGDFEDPLD
;
A
#
# COMPACT_ATOMS: atom_id res chain seq x y z
N MET A 1 7.48 -22.61 -11.41
CA MET A 1 6.36 -21.69 -11.19
C MET A 1 6.86 -20.29 -11.53
N SER A 2 6.61 -19.79 -12.74
CA SER A 2 7.00 -18.43 -13.14
C SER A 2 5.73 -17.62 -13.39
N GLY A 3 5.07 -17.22 -12.31
CA GLY A 3 3.91 -16.33 -12.35
C GLY A 3 4.27 -15.01 -11.70
N SER A 4 3.77 -13.90 -12.25
CA SER A 4 3.81 -12.61 -11.59
C SER A 4 3.10 -12.70 -10.22
N LEU A 5 3.61 -11.91 -9.27
CA LEU A 5 3.04 -11.79 -7.91
C LEU A 5 2.07 -10.62 -7.84
N ARG A 6 1.85 -9.89 -8.94
CA ARG A 6 0.90 -8.78 -9.00
C ARG A 6 -0.48 -9.20 -8.47
N GLY A 7 -1.05 -8.36 -7.61
CA GLY A 7 -2.32 -8.61 -6.94
C GLY A 7 -2.26 -9.68 -5.82
N LYS A 8 -1.08 -10.21 -5.49
CA LYS A 8 -0.90 -11.11 -4.34
C LYS A 8 -0.51 -10.33 -3.09
N LEU A 9 -0.85 -10.92 -1.95
CA LEU A 9 -0.41 -10.45 -0.65
C LEU A 9 0.85 -11.21 -0.21
N LEU A 10 1.84 -10.47 0.29
CA LEU A 10 3.01 -11.01 0.97
C LEU A 10 2.82 -10.81 2.48
N ILE A 11 2.76 -11.91 3.22
CA ILE A 11 2.59 -11.90 4.68
C ILE A 11 3.95 -12.17 5.31
N ALA A 12 4.42 -11.24 6.13
CA ALA A 12 5.70 -11.36 6.80
C ALA A 12 5.73 -12.58 7.74
N ALA A 13 6.78 -13.38 7.62
CA ALA A 13 7.04 -14.47 8.56
C ALA A 13 7.25 -13.89 9.98
N PRO A 14 6.78 -14.56 11.05
CA PRO A 14 6.89 -14.05 12.42
C PRO A 14 8.32 -13.77 12.89
N GLN A 15 9.32 -14.43 12.30
CA GLN A 15 10.74 -14.31 12.64
C GLN A 15 11.41 -13.10 11.98
N LEU A 16 10.73 -12.39 11.08
CA LEU A 16 11.28 -11.20 10.44
C LEU A 16 11.33 -10.04 11.43
N LEU A 17 12.53 -9.48 11.64
CA LEU A 17 12.80 -8.47 12.67
C LEU A 17 13.19 -7.09 12.11
N ASP A 18 13.16 -6.93 10.79
CA ASP A 18 13.48 -5.67 10.12
C ASP A 18 12.23 -4.79 9.92
N TYR A 19 12.33 -3.84 8.98
CA TYR A 19 11.25 -2.94 8.60
C TYR A 19 9.94 -3.67 8.28
N PHE A 20 9.98 -4.90 7.78
CA PHE A 20 8.81 -5.67 7.35
C PHE A 20 8.23 -6.58 8.45
N ARG A 21 8.69 -6.43 9.70
CA ARG A 21 8.10 -7.17 10.82
C ARG A 21 6.58 -6.95 10.88
N ARG A 22 5.84 -8.06 10.84
CA ARG A 22 4.37 -8.12 10.89
C ARG A 22 3.66 -7.32 9.79
N THR A 23 4.27 -7.14 8.62
CA THR A 23 3.61 -6.46 7.51
C THR A 23 2.78 -7.42 6.65
N VAL A 24 1.70 -6.90 6.10
CA VAL A 24 0.97 -7.45 4.96
C VAL A 24 1.21 -6.48 3.80
N LEU A 25 1.89 -6.94 2.75
CA LEU A 25 2.14 -6.12 1.56
C LEU A 25 1.23 -6.55 0.42
N LEU A 26 0.71 -5.59 -0.34
CA LEU A 26 0.10 -5.83 -1.65
C LEU A 26 1.16 -5.60 -2.74
N VAL A 27 1.40 -6.60 -3.57
CA VAL A 27 2.26 -6.44 -4.76
C VAL A 27 1.45 -5.76 -5.87
N VAL A 28 1.79 -4.51 -6.15
CA VAL A 28 1.13 -3.68 -7.17
C VAL A 28 1.66 -4.01 -8.56
N GLU A 29 2.96 -4.33 -8.66
CA GLU A 29 3.64 -4.70 -9.90
C GLU A 29 4.72 -5.75 -9.62
N HIS A 30 4.87 -6.72 -10.53
CA HIS A 30 5.98 -7.67 -10.52
C HIS A 30 6.29 -8.08 -11.97
N THR A 31 7.46 -7.65 -12.44
CA THR A 31 8.01 -7.89 -13.78
C THR A 31 9.40 -8.53 -13.65
N GLU A 32 10.09 -8.74 -14.77
CA GLU A 32 11.47 -9.22 -14.78
C GLU A 32 12.46 -8.20 -14.19
N GLU A 33 12.10 -6.92 -14.17
CA GLU A 33 12.94 -5.83 -13.64
C GLU A 33 12.83 -5.70 -12.12
N GLY A 34 11.78 -6.28 -11.51
CA GLY A 34 11.58 -6.26 -10.07
C GLY A 34 10.10 -6.24 -9.67
N ALA A 35 9.84 -5.82 -8.43
CA ALA A 35 8.49 -5.72 -7.90
C ALA A 35 8.29 -4.44 -7.09
N MET A 36 7.10 -3.86 -7.21
CA MET A 36 6.63 -2.77 -6.36
C MET A 36 5.51 -3.30 -5.46
N ALA A 37 5.63 -3.04 -4.17
CA ALA A 37 4.63 -3.43 -3.19
C ALA A 37 4.46 -2.34 -2.14
N VAL A 38 3.26 -2.28 -1.54
CA VAL A 38 2.93 -1.34 -0.46
C VAL A 38 2.41 -2.07 0.77
N VAL A 39 2.80 -1.61 1.95
CA VAL A 39 2.35 -2.13 3.25
C VAL A 39 0.93 -1.65 3.53
N LEU A 40 0.02 -2.59 3.78
CA LEU A 40 -1.40 -2.31 4.02
C LEU A 40 -1.72 -2.06 5.51
N ASN A 41 -0.99 -2.68 6.43
CA ASN A 41 -1.39 -2.76 7.84
C ASN A 41 -0.51 -1.89 8.77
N ARG A 42 -0.09 -0.72 8.30
CA ARG A 42 0.73 0.21 9.06
C ARG A 42 0.17 1.63 8.97
N PRO A 43 -0.93 1.92 9.69
CA PRO A 43 -1.48 3.26 9.76
C PRO A 43 -0.47 4.21 10.43
N THR A 44 -0.49 5.46 10.02
CA THR A 44 0.20 6.56 10.72
C THR A 44 -0.80 7.35 11.58
N GLU A 45 -0.31 8.37 12.27
CA GLU A 45 -1.16 9.31 13.04
C GLU A 45 -1.70 10.46 12.18
N ASN A 46 -1.34 10.51 10.89
CA ASN A 46 -1.68 11.62 10.02
C ASN A 46 -2.93 11.31 9.20
N GLU A 47 -3.92 12.21 9.26
CA GLU A 47 -5.11 12.12 8.43
C GLU A 47 -4.80 12.46 6.96
N VAL A 48 -5.49 11.78 6.04
CA VAL A 48 -5.41 12.07 4.59
C VAL A 48 -5.78 13.52 4.32
N ALA A 49 -6.82 14.03 4.98
CA ALA A 49 -7.27 15.41 4.81
C ALA A 49 -6.22 16.48 5.18
N VAL A 50 -5.24 16.12 6.02
CA VAL A 50 -4.16 17.02 6.44
C VAL A 50 -2.95 16.91 5.52
N LEU A 51 -2.52 15.70 5.18
CA LEU A 51 -1.31 15.47 4.39
C LEU A 51 -1.51 15.52 2.89
N VAL A 52 -2.68 15.10 2.41
CA VAL A 52 -3.00 15.03 0.98
C VAL A 52 -4.43 15.54 0.76
N PRO A 53 -4.67 16.84 0.97
CA PRO A 53 -6.02 17.41 0.94
C PRO A 53 -6.77 17.13 -0.38
N GLU A 54 -6.05 16.98 -1.49
CA GLU A 54 -6.60 16.66 -2.81
C GLU A 54 -7.28 15.29 -2.88
N LEU A 55 -6.92 14.36 -1.98
CA LEU A 55 -7.50 13.03 -1.88
C LEU A 55 -8.53 12.90 -0.74
N ALA A 56 -8.77 13.96 0.03
CA ALA A 56 -9.63 13.90 1.22
C ALA A 56 -11.05 13.42 0.91
N GLU A 57 -11.64 13.97 -0.16
CA GLU A 57 -12.98 13.58 -0.64
C GLU A 57 -13.03 12.11 -1.11
N LEU A 58 -11.94 11.61 -1.69
CA LEU A 58 -11.86 10.23 -2.19
C LEU A 58 -11.62 9.20 -1.09
N ALA A 59 -10.81 9.54 -0.09
CA ALA A 59 -10.51 8.63 1.02
C ALA A 59 -11.69 8.49 1.98
N GLY A 60 -12.39 9.59 2.24
CA GLY A 60 -13.46 9.65 3.23
C GLY A 60 -12.99 10.27 4.56
N ALA A 61 -13.97 10.69 5.35
CA ALA A 61 -13.72 11.43 6.59
C ALA A 61 -13.02 10.56 7.64
N GLY A 62 -11.91 11.07 8.19
CA GLY A 62 -11.14 10.41 9.25
C GLY A 62 -10.19 9.32 8.79
N GLU A 63 -10.03 9.12 7.47
CA GLU A 63 -9.02 8.20 6.94
C GLU A 63 -7.60 8.70 7.20
N VAL A 64 -6.70 7.75 7.48
CA VAL A 64 -5.29 8.03 7.79
C VAL A 64 -4.35 7.59 6.68
N VAL A 65 -3.22 8.25 6.56
CA VAL A 65 -2.14 7.83 5.67
C VAL A 65 -1.47 6.59 6.25
N HIS A 66 -1.18 5.61 5.39
CA HIS A 66 -0.42 4.42 5.75
C HIS A 66 1.05 4.57 5.35
N ALA A 67 1.97 4.08 6.18
CA ALA A 67 3.38 4.01 5.81
C ALA A 67 3.60 2.89 4.80
N GLY A 68 3.61 3.24 3.51
CA GLY A 68 3.61 2.27 2.40
C GLY A 68 4.89 1.46 2.24
N GLY A 69 6.03 1.94 2.72
CA GLY A 69 7.32 1.25 2.60
C GLY A 69 8.49 2.14 3.02
N PRO A 70 9.72 1.61 3.03
CA PRO A 70 10.90 2.40 3.38
C PRO A 70 11.42 3.26 2.22
N VAL A 71 10.88 3.07 1.02
CA VAL A 71 11.33 3.73 -0.20
C VAL A 71 10.45 4.93 -0.50
N ASN A 72 11.07 6.05 -0.84
CA ASN A 72 10.42 7.28 -1.29
C ASN A 72 9.28 7.76 -0.36
N PRO A 73 9.60 8.10 0.91
CA PRO A 73 8.60 8.42 1.94
C PRO A 73 7.76 9.67 1.64
N ASP A 74 8.23 10.53 0.72
CA ASP A 74 7.56 11.78 0.34
C ASP A 74 6.57 11.58 -0.83
N SER A 75 6.38 10.34 -1.31
CA SER A 75 5.45 10.00 -2.39
C SER A 75 4.19 9.32 -1.87
N VAL A 76 3.07 9.61 -2.53
CA VAL A 76 1.76 9.07 -2.19
C VAL A 76 1.29 8.11 -3.28
N LEU A 77 0.76 6.95 -2.85
CA LEU A 77 0.05 6.02 -3.71
C LEU A 77 -1.36 5.80 -3.13
N ALA A 78 -2.38 6.10 -3.93
CA ALA A 78 -3.77 5.80 -3.58
C ALA A 78 -4.12 4.37 -4.04
N LEU A 79 -4.69 3.58 -3.13
CA LEU A 79 -5.33 2.31 -3.44
C LEU A 79 -6.84 2.52 -3.35
N GLY A 80 -7.55 2.17 -4.40
CA GLY A 80 -9.01 2.17 -4.43
C GLY A 80 -9.51 0.88 -5.07
N ASP A 81 -10.72 0.49 -4.70
CA ASP A 81 -11.43 -0.54 -5.45
C ASP A 81 -11.73 -0.02 -6.86
N PHE A 82 -11.55 -0.90 -7.84
CA PHE A 82 -11.98 -0.59 -9.19
C PHE A 82 -13.47 -0.94 -9.30
N GLU A 83 -14.32 0.07 -9.35
CA GLU A 83 -15.70 -0.09 -9.80
C GLU A 83 -15.70 -0.15 -11.33
N ASP A 84 -16.23 -1.24 -11.91
CA ASP A 84 -16.40 -1.31 -13.36
C ASP A 84 -17.46 -0.26 -13.75
N PRO A 85 -17.13 0.74 -14.59
CA PRO A 85 -18.10 1.75 -15.00
C PRO A 85 -19.27 1.18 -15.84
N LEU A 86 -19.26 -0.11 -16.15
CA LEU A 86 -20.35 -0.82 -16.84
C LEU A 86 -21.30 -1.61 -15.90
N ASP A 87 -20.97 -1.73 -14.61
CA ASP A 87 -21.89 -2.24 -13.57
C ASP A 87 -22.78 -1.11 -12.99
#